data_AF-A0A937PYU5-F1
#
_entry.id   AF-A0A937PYU5-F1
#
_cell.length_a   1.000
_cell.length_b   1.000
_cell.length_c   1.000
_cell.angle_alpha   90.00
_cell.angle_beta   90.00
_cell.angle_gamma   90.00
#
_symmetry.space_group_name_H-M   'P 1'
#
loop_
_entity.id
_entity.type
_entity.pdbx_description
1 polymer ?
#
loop_
_entity_poly.entity_id
_entity_poly.type
_entity_poly.pdbx_seq_one_letter_code
_entity_poly.pdbx_strand_id
1 'polypeptide(L)'
;MVLAALALATILLPAAPALAETPPLTPPRTAEHAQPAASPQPTMETDPMLAAEWRSQFDALARDIANRKHFDKVAHETYRPESLILPSDRDPADVVLRRTAALLADLRQMPGAPDLGPHAARLEALRARAAEVPPAQADARYALFEDACRLRREVAFANPLLDFDRLLFVKHHRALFNHMCDQYYGMAATPGGGLYVLRDPFGPRPRVEDVLAGAVVQRGRLKGQRLRTGLQPGPIDLRFDGQGNLLGDIDKVQTGSFLAPDLSYDATAVLFAYVECTGDPKHRHHTDPTRGHWDEGRCWHIFKVNLDGSGLEQVTDGTWNDFDPCWLPNGRIVFISERRGGYLRCGRVCPTYTLYDMRPDGSDMRCLSPH
;
A
#
# COMPACT_ATOMS: atom_id res chain seq x y z
N MET A 1 -7.87 32.60 -52.81
CA MET A 1 -7.37 32.34 -54.19
C MET A 1 -5.95 31.79 -54.08
N VAL A 2 -5.60 30.88 -54.99
CA VAL A 2 -4.34 30.13 -55.15
C VAL A 2 -4.36 28.71 -54.57
N LEU A 3 -4.48 27.75 -55.52
CA LEU A 3 -4.26 26.31 -55.43
C LEU A 3 -2.79 25.98 -55.10
N ALA A 4 -2.55 24.83 -54.46
CA ALA A 4 -1.52 23.88 -54.89
C ALA A 4 -1.73 22.51 -54.22
N ALA A 5 -1.78 21.46 -55.06
CA ALA A 5 -1.79 20.06 -54.67
C ALA A 5 -0.38 19.59 -54.28
N LEU A 6 -0.28 18.60 -53.37
CA LEU A 6 0.91 17.75 -53.28
C LEU A 6 0.56 16.32 -52.87
N ALA A 7 1.26 15.41 -53.54
CA ALA A 7 0.97 14.00 -53.71
C ALA A 7 1.37 13.13 -52.51
N LEU A 8 0.60 12.05 -52.30
CA LEU A 8 0.94 10.93 -51.43
C LEU A 8 2.07 10.10 -52.08
N ALA A 9 3.21 9.98 -51.40
CA ALA A 9 4.23 8.99 -51.69
C ALA A 9 4.08 7.81 -50.73
N THR A 10 3.61 6.67 -51.25
CA THR A 10 3.54 5.39 -50.54
C THR A 10 4.92 4.75 -50.54
N ILE A 11 5.56 4.68 -49.37
CA ILE A 11 6.79 3.90 -49.18
C ILE A 11 6.39 2.46 -48.81
N LEU A 12 6.67 1.53 -49.72
CA LEU A 12 6.58 0.09 -49.51
C LEU A 12 7.75 -0.38 -48.63
N LEU A 13 7.45 -0.87 -47.42
CA LEU A 13 8.37 -1.64 -46.58
C LEU A 13 8.23 -3.15 -46.91
N PRO A 14 9.31 -3.94 -46.91
CA PRO A 14 9.25 -5.37 -47.20
C PRO A 14 8.65 -6.16 -46.03
N ALA A 15 7.95 -7.24 -46.36
CA ALA A 15 7.32 -8.16 -45.43
C ALA A 15 8.34 -8.85 -44.50
N ALA A 16 8.00 -8.91 -43.21
CA ALA A 16 8.74 -9.68 -42.20
C ALA A 16 8.61 -11.20 -42.46
N PRO A 17 9.65 -12.01 -42.17
CA PRO A 17 9.58 -13.45 -42.35
C PRO A 17 8.67 -14.10 -41.30
N ALA A 18 7.96 -15.15 -41.72
CA ALA A 18 7.08 -15.95 -40.87
C ALA A 18 7.87 -16.63 -39.74
N LEU A 19 7.41 -16.44 -38.51
CA LEU A 19 7.91 -17.16 -37.32
C LEU A 19 7.45 -18.62 -37.38
N ALA A 20 8.40 -19.54 -37.24
CA ALA A 20 8.15 -20.97 -37.16
C ALA A 20 7.37 -21.30 -35.87
N GLU A 21 6.38 -22.20 -36.00
CA GLU A 21 5.54 -22.68 -34.91
C GLU A 21 6.37 -23.36 -33.81
N THR A 22 6.23 -22.87 -32.58
CA THR A 22 6.75 -23.51 -31.37
C THR A 22 5.88 -24.73 -31.00
N PRO A 23 6.48 -25.89 -30.66
CA PRO A 23 5.70 -27.06 -30.24
C PRO A 23 5.02 -26.81 -28.88
N PRO A 24 3.85 -27.44 -28.62
CA PRO A 24 3.09 -27.20 -27.39
C PRO A 24 3.86 -27.67 -26.15
N LEU A 25 3.90 -26.81 -25.14
CA LEU A 25 4.47 -27.09 -23.82
C LEU A 25 3.66 -28.20 -23.14
N THR A 26 4.33 -29.31 -22.83
CA THR A 26 3.80 -30.40 -22.00
C THR A 26 3.58 -29.87 -20.56
N PRO A 27 2.40 -30.05 -19.95
CA PRO A 27 2.18 -29.62 -18.57
C PRO A 27 3.07 -30.41 -17.60
N PRO A 28 3.62 -29.76 -16.56
CA PRO A 28 4.43 -30.46 -15.56
C PRO A 28 3.56 -31.44 -14.76
N ARG A 29 4.12 -32.63 -14.51
CA ARG A 29 3.52 -33.67 -13.65
C ARG A 29 3.26 -33.11 -12.25
N THR A 30 2.00 -33.12 -11.83
CA THR A 30 1.57 -32.83 -10.46
C THR A 30 2.06 -33.94 -9.53
N ALA A 31 3.04 -33.64 -8.67
CA ALA A 31 3.27 -34.40 -7.45
C ALA A 31 2.30 -33.84 -6.39
N GLU A 32 1.25 -34.58 -6.08
CA GLU A 32 0.33 -34.28 -4.98
C GLU A 32 1.08 -34.38 -3.63
N HIS A 33 1.54 -33.25 -3.11
CA HIS A 33 1.78 -33.11 -1.67
C HIS A 33 0.53 -32.49 -1.06
N ALA A 34 -0.26 -33.33 -0.37
CA ALA A 34 -1.43 -32.92 0.38
C ALA A 34 -1.03 -31.89 1.46
N GLN A 35 -1.48 -30.64 1.29
CA GLN A 35 -1.48 -29.63 2.35
C GLN A 35 -2.58 -29.98 3.37
N PRO A 36 -2.35 -29.82 4.69
CA PRO A 36 -3.40 -30.01 5.68
C PRO A 36 -4.53 -28.99 5.43
N ALA A 37 -5.77 -29.46 5.50
CA ALA A 37 -6.96 -28.64 5.28
C ALA A 37 -6.97 -27.42 6.21
N ALA A 38 -7.00 -26.22 5.61
CA ALA A 38 -7.15 -24.97 6.34
C ALA A 38 -8.49 -24.98 7.10
N SER A 39 -8.46 -24.64 8.38
CA SER A 39 -9.65 -24.41 9.21
C SER A 39 -10.63 -23.46 8.51
N PRO A 40 -11.96 -23.68 8.63
CA PRO A 40 -12.94 -22.82 7.99
C PRO A 40 -12.76 -21.38 8.47
N GLN A 41 -12.43 -20.49 7.54
CA GLN A 41 -12.37 -19.05 7.77
C GLN A 41 -13.78 -18.56 8.14
N PRO A 42 -13.92 -17.67 9.13
CA PRO A 42 -15.22 -17.11 9.46
C PRO A 42 -15.80 -16.41 8.23
N THR A 43 -17.08 -16.63 7.97
CA THR A 43 -17.84 -15.85 6.99
C THR A 43 -17.85 -14.38 7.42
N MET A 44 -17.87 -13.45 6.45
CA MET A 44 -17.90 -12.00 6.70
C MET A 44 -18.98 -11.56 7.72
N GLU A 45 -20.05 -12.34 7.90
CA GLU A 45 -21.15 -12.05 8.82
C GLU A 45 -20.80 -12.22 10.32
N THR A 46 -19.70 -12.90 10.67
CA THR A 46 -19.34 -13.20 12.06
C THR A 46 -17.92 -12.78 12.43
N ASP A 47 -17.29 -11.89 11.65
CA ASP A 47 -15.92 -11.44 11.94
C ASP A 47 -15.91 -10.39 13.07
N PRO A 48 -15.37 -10.72 14.27
CA PRO A 48 -15.32 -9.79 15.40
C PRO A 48 -14.47 -8.55 15.12
N MET A 49 -13.50 -8.62 14.19
CA MET A 49 -12.70 -7.45 13.81
C MET A 49 -13.51 -6.45 13.00
N LEU A 50 -14.35 -6.93 12.08
CA LEU A 50 -15.21 -6.07 11.28
C LEU A 50 -16.27 -5.35 12.14
N ALA A 51 -16.83 -6.06 13.13
CA ALA A 51 -17.76 -5.47 14.08
C ALA A 51 -17.10 -4.36 14.93
N ALA A 52 -15.87 -4.57 15.39
CA ALA A 52 -15.10 -3.56 16.12
C ALA A 52 -14.79 -2.32 15.26
N GLU A 53 -14.43 -2.54 13.99
CA GLU A 53 -14.17 -1.45 13.03
C GLU A 53 -15.42 -0.61 12.77
N TRP A 54 -16.58 -1.24 12.52
CA TRP A 54 -17.83 -0.50 12.34
C TRP A 54 -18.25 0.28 13.58
N ARG A 55 -18.04 -0.28 14.79
CA ARG A 55 -18.26 0.48 16.02
C ARG A 55 -17.36 1.72 16.10
N SER A 56 -16.08 1.56 15.80
CA SER A 56 -15.11 2.68 15.77
C SER A 56 -15.52 3.77 14.78
N GLN A 57 -15.93 3.39 13.56
CA GLN A 57 -16.42 4.33 12.54
C GLN A 57 -17.70 5.04 12.98
N PHE A 58 -18.63 4.32 13.61
CA PHE A 58 -19.86 4.90 14.14
C PHE A 58 -19.55 5.97 15.19
N ASP A 59 -18.69 5.65 16.15
CA ASP A 59 -18.30 6.57 17.22
C ASP A 59 -17.54 7.79 16.68
N ALA A 60 -16.69 7.59 15.65
CA ALA A 60 -15.99 8.68 14.97
C ALA A 60 -16.97 9.65 14.30
N LEU A 61 -17.92 9.14 13.52
CA LEU A 61 -18.94 9.98 12.88
C LEU A 61 -19.85 10.67 13.90
N ALA A 62 -20.17 10.02 15.03
CA ALA A 62 -20.94 10.66 16.10
C ALA A 62 -20.19 11.87 16.69
N ARG A 63 -18.87 11.74 16.89
CA ARG A 63 -18.02 12.87 17.31
C ARG A 63 -17.97 13.95 16.24
N ASP A 64 -17.87 13.59 14.96
CA ASP A 64 -17.83 14.56 13.87
C ASP A 64 -19.14 15.35 13.75
N ILE A 65 -20.30 14.68 13.94
CA ILE A 65 -21.61 15.33 13.99
C ILE A 65 -21.70 16.32 15.15
N ALA A 66 -21.24 15.93 16.35
CA ALA A 66 -21.19 16.82 17.49
C ALA A 66 -20.26 18.03 17.27
N ASN A 67 -19.25 17.89 16.40
CA ASN A 67 -18.27 18.91 16.08
C ASN A 67 -18.50 19.59 14.72
N ARG A 68 -19.71 19.54 14.14
CA ARG A 68 -20.03 20.08 12.79
C ARG A 68 -19.53 21.51 12.56
N LYS A 69 -19.69 22.39 13.55
CA LYS A 69 -19.25 23.80 13.51
C LYS A 69 -17.76 23.97 13.22
N HIS A 70 -16.94 22.99 13.57
CA HIS A 70 -15.51 23.01 13.25
C HIS A 70 -15.30 22.82 11.74
N PHE A 71 -15.98 21.85 11.14
CA PHE A 71 -15.88 21.54 9.71
C PHE A 71 -16.51 22.62 8.83
N ASP A 72 -17.57 23.30 9.31
CA ASP A 72 -18.21 24.41 8.58
C ASP A 72 -17.23 25.53 8.20
N LYS A 73 -16.16 25.72 8.99
CA LYS A 73 -15.13 26.74 8.73
C LYS A 73 -14.41 26.53 7.39
N VAL A 74 -14.20 25.27 7.01
CA VAL A 74 -13.46 24.85 5.81
C VAL A 74 -14.36 24.16 4.78
N ALA A 75 -15.67 24.09 5.02
CA ALA A 75 -16.62 23.43 4.13
C ALA A 75 -16.61 23.99 2.70
N HIS A 76 -16.39 25.30 2.56
CA HIS A 76 -16.31 25.98 1.26
C HIS A 76 -15.07 25.58 0.42
N GLU A 77 -14.06 24.98 1.04
CA GLU A 77 -12.85 24.46 0.37
C GLU A 77 -13.04 23.02 -0.11
N THR A 78 -14.17 22.38 0.22
CA THR A 78 -14.40 20.96 -0.05
C THR A 78 -14.86 20.72 -1.48
N TYR A 79 -14.08 19.96 -2.25
CA TYR A 79 -14.37 19.63 -3.64
C TYR A 79 -15.68 18.83 -3.84
N ARG A 80 -15.99 17.88 -2.94
CA ARG A 80 -17.24 17.09 -2.96
C ARG A 80 -18.10 17.40 -1.75
N PRO A 81 -19.13 18.25 -1.84
CA PRO A 81 -19.99 18.61 -0.71
C PRO A 81 -20.62 17.40 0.00
N GLU A 82 -20.84 16.29 -0.72
CA GLU A 82 -21.38 15.04 -0.17
C GLU A 82 -20.44 14.38 0.85
N SER A 83 -19.15 14.71 0.82
CA SER A 83 -18.18 14.25 1.82
C SER A 83 -18.31 14.97 3.17
N LEU A 84 -19.02 16.09 3.25
CA LEU A 84 -19.22 16.82 4.51
C LEU A 84 -20.21 16.11 5.44
N ILE A 85 -20.25 16.54 6.70
CA ILE A 85 -21.35 16.24 7.62
C ILE A 85 -22.39 17.35 7.46
N LEU A 86 -23.57 17.00 6.93
CA LEU A 86 -24.60 17.97 6.59
C LEU A 86 -25.56 18.22 7.75
N PRO A 87 -26.25 19.38 7.79
CA PRO A 87 -27.29 19.66 8.78
C PRO A 87 -28.38 18.60 8.86
N SER A 88 -28.69 17.95 7.73
CA SER A 88 -29.67 16.86 7.61
C SER A 88 -29.23 15.56 8.27
N ASP A 89 -27.94 15.38 8.54
CA ASP A 89 -27.43 14.14 9.13
C ASP A 89 -27.71 14.15 10.64
N ARG A 90 -28.70 13.37 11.07
CA ARG A 90 -29.11 13.31 12.49
C ARG A 90 -28.18 12.43 13.31
N ASP A 91 -27.56 11.45 12.68
CA ASP A 91 -26.65 10.47 13.28
C ASP A 91 -25.71 9.84 12.21
N PRO A 92 -24.79 8.93 12.60
CA PRO A 92 -23.87 8.28 11.65
C PRO A 92 -24.54 7.47 10.53
N ALA A 93 -25.72 6.87 10.78
CA ALA A 93 -26.41 6.09 9.76
C ALA A 93 -26.91 6.98 8.61
N ASP A 94 -27.43 8.17 8.91
CA ASP A 94 -27.84 9.14 7.88
C ASP A 94 -26.64 9.57 7.01
N VAL A 95 -25.48 9.81 7.63
CA VAL A 95 -24.23 10.16 6.91
C VAL A 95 -23.86 9.07 5.89
N VAL A 96 -23.81 7.81 6.34
CA VAL A 96 -23.40 6.69 5.47
C VAL A 96 -24.42 6.45 4.37
N LEU A 97 -25.72 6.48 4.66
CA LEU A 97 -26.77 6.32 3.64
C LEU A 97 -26.71 7.41 2.57
N ARG A 98 -26.48 8.67 2.97
CA ARG A 98 -26.33 9.78 2.04
C ARG A 98 -25.07 9.66 1.18
N ARG A 99 -23.92 9.38 1.78
CA ARG A 99 -22.65 9.18 1.05
C ARG A 99 -22.71 7.97 0.12
N THR A 100 -23.41 6.91 0.52
CA THR A 100 -23.63 5.72 -0.33
C THR A 100 -24.48 6.06 -1.55
N ALA A 101 -25.49 6.93 -1.41
CA ALA A 101 -26.27 7.39 -2.55
C ALA A 101 -25.45 8.23 -3.53
N ALA A 102 -24.56 9.09 -3.02
CA ALA A 102 -23.65 9.88 -3.85
C ALA A 102 -22.71 8.97 -4.64
N LEU A 103 -22.10 7.98 -3.97
CA LEU A 103 -21.27 6.97 -4.64
C LEU A 103 -22.04 6.20 -5.70
N LEU A 104 -23.25 5.73 -5.38
CA LEU A 104 -24.09 4.99 -6.32
C LEU A 104 -24.47 5.83 -7.55
N ALA A 105 -24.78 7.11 -7.35
CA ALA A 105 -25.10 8.03 -8.43
C ALA A 105 -23.89 8.27 -9.35
N ASP A 106 -22.70 8.42 -8.77
CA ASP A 106 -21.44 8.59 -9.52
C ASP A 106 -21.11 7.34 -10.33
N LEU A 107 -21.13 6.15 -9.71
CA LEU A 107 -20.83 4.89 -10.40
C LEU A 107 -21.80 4.60 -11.55
N ARG A 108 -23.09 4.93 -11.42
CA ARG A 108 -24.08 4.76 -12.49
C ARG A 108 -23.78 5.57 -13.75
N GLN A 109 -23.04 6.66 -13.62
CA GLN A 109 -22.65 7.51 -14.75
C GLN A 109 -21.36 7.04 -15.42
N MET A 110 -20.64 6.09 -14.82
CA MET A 110 -19.38 5.62 -15.36
C MET A 110 -19.59 4.74 -16.60
N PRO A 111 -18.76 4.88 -17.64
CA PRO A 111 -18.71 3.93 -18.73
C PRO A 111 -18.41 2.51 -18.20
N GLY A 112 -19.19 1.52 -18.64
CA GLY A 112 -19.02 0.12 -18.23
C GLY A 112 -19.59 -0.23 -16.86
N ALA A 113 -20.34 0.68 -16.22
CA ALA A 113 -20.98 0.39 -14.93
C ALA A 113 -21.94 -0.82 -15.02
N PRO A 114 -21.91 -1.74 -14.04
CA PRO A 114 -22.84 -2.86 -13.98
C PRO A 114 -24.27 -2.40 -13.64
N ASP A 115 -25.23 -3.32 -13.69
CA ASP A 115 -26.58 -3.03 -13.19
C ASP A 115 -26.57 -2.82 -11.67
N LEU A 116 -26.70 -1.56 -11.28
CA LEU A 116 -26.78 -1.10 -9.89
C LEU A 116 -28.24 -0.92 -9.41
N GLY A 117 -29.22 -1.41 -10.16
CA GLY A 117 -30.64 -1.41 -9.79
C GLY A 117 -30.93 -2.06 -8.44
N PRO A 118 -30.47 -3.31 -8.18
CA PRO A 118 -30.67 -3.98 -6.90
C PRO A 118 -30.10 -3.21 -5.70
N HIS A 119 -28.91 -2.63 -5.87
CA HIS A 119 -28.26 -1.83 -4.83
C HIS A 119 -29.05 -0.56 -4.50
N ALA A 120 -29.60 0.12 -5.52
CA ALA A 120 -30.46 1.28 -5.29
C ALA A 120 -31.77 0.93 -4.58
N ALA A 121 -32.41 -0.17 -4.96
CA ALA A 121 -33.62 -0.61 -4.28
C ALA A 121 -33.37 -0.88 -2.79
N ARG A 122 -32.24 -1.54 -2.48
CA ARG A 122 -31.81 -1.78 -1.09
C ARG A 122 -31.48 -0.48 -0.35
N LEU A 123 -30.82 0.47 -1.02
CA LEU A 123 -30.52 1.79 -0.44
C LEU A 123 -31.79 2.56 -0.07
N GLU A 124 -32.78 2.60 -0.97
CA GLU A 124 -34.04 3.30 -0.71
C GLU A 124 -34.85 2.62 0.40
N ALA A 125 -34.84 1.29 0.47
CA ALA A 125 -35.44 0.57 1.60
C ALA A 125 -34.76 0.90 2.94
N LEU A 126 -33.43 1.00 2.98
CA LEU A 126 -32.70 1.41 4.19
C LEU A 126 -32.98 2.87 4.56
N ARG A 127 -33.07 3.77 3.58
CA ARG A 127 -33.43 5.18 3.80
C ARG A 127 -34.84 5.33 4.35
N ALA A 128 -35.81 4.59 3.82
CA ALA A 128 -37.17 4.57 4.34
C ALA A 128 -37.22 4.10 5.80
N ARG A 129 -36.54 2.98 6.12
CA ARG A 129 -36.40 2.52 7.51
C ARG A 129 -35.72 3.56 8.41
N ALA A 130 -34.68 4.22 7.92
CA ALA A 130 -33.97 5.26 8.66
C ALA A 130 -34.80 6.53 8.87
N ALA A 131 -35.81 6.81 8.03
CA ALA A 131 -36.74 7.91 8.27
C ALA A 131 -37.64 7.63 9.49
N GLU A 132 -38.11 6.38 9.61
CA GLU A 132 -39.03 5.92 10.67
C GLU A 132 -38.35 5.68 12.03
N VAL A 133 -37.10 5.23 12.04
CA VAL A 133 -36.36 4.94 13.29
C VAL A 133 -35.71 6.21 13.83
N PRO A 134 -36.14 6.75 14.98
CA PRO A 134 -35.58 7.97 15.54
C PRO A 134 -34.17 7.74 16.11
N PRO A 135 -33.29 8.78 16.11
CA PRO A 135 -31.95 8.69 16.68
C PRO A 135 -31.87 8.20 18.14
N ALA A 136 -32.94 8.39 18.92
CA ALA A 136 -33.01 7.92 20.31
C ALA A 136 -32.98 6.39 20.44
N GLN A 137 -33.32 5.64 19.39
CA GLN A 137 -33.23 4.18 19.37
C GLN A 137 -31.83 3.73 18.90
N ALA A 138 -30.83 3.94 19.76
CA ALA A 138 -29.41 3.79 19.42
C ALA A 138 -29.06 2.43 18.78
N ASP A 139 -29.56 1.32 19.32
CA ASP A 139 -29.26 -0.02 18.79
C ASP A 139 -29.85 -0.24 17.40
N ALA A 140 -31.08 0.22 17.17
CA ALA A 140 -31.73 0.12 15.86
C ALA A 140 -31.06 1.00 14.81
N ARG A 141 -30.58 2.18 15.22
CA ARG A 141 -29.78 3.08 14.36
C ARG A 141 -28.41 2.50 14.04
N TYR A 142 -27.77 1.87 15.00
CA TYR A 142 -26.50 1.18 14.79
C TYR A 142 -26.66 0.00 13.82
N ALA A 143 -27.73 -0.80 13.96
CA ALA A 143 -28.03 -1.86 12.99
C ALA A 143 -28.23 -1.30 11.56
N LEU A 144 -28.93 -0.17 11.41
CA LEU A 144 -29.07 0.52 10.12
C LEU A 144 -27.72 1.02 9.58
N PHE A 145 -26.83 1.50 10.44
CA PHE A 145 -25.48 1.89 10.06
C PHE A 145 -24.66 0.71 9.53
N GLU A 146 -24.71 -0.44 10.19
CA GLU A 146 -24.01 -1.65 9.73
C GLU A 146 -24.55 -2.11 8.38
N ASP A 147 -25.87 -2.16 8.20
CA ASP A 147 -26.50 -2.48 6.92
C ASP A 147 -26.10 -1.51 5.81
N ALA A 148 -26.04 -0.20 6.12
CA ALA A 148 -25.58 0.82 5.19
C ALA A 148 -24.09 0.66 4.84
N CYS A 149 -23.24 0.31 5.81
CA CYS A 149 -21.82 0.04 5.58
C CYS A 149 -21.60 -1.19 4.69
N ARG A 150 -22.38 -2.27 4.88
CA ARG A 150 -22.36 -3.45 3.99
C ARG A 150 -22.73 -3.07 2.56
N LEU A 151 -23.85 -2.37 2.39
CA LEU A 151 -24.30 -1.92 1.07
C LEU A 151 -23.27 -0.98 0.42
N ARG A 152 -22.70 -0.03 1.17
CA ARG A 152 -21.65 0.88 0.68
C ARG A 152 -20.45 0.10 0.13
N ARG A 153 -20.04 -0.96 0.81
CA ARG A 153 -18.92 -1.82 0.37
C ARG A 153 -19.25 -2.54 -0.93
N GLU A 154 -20.44 -3.15 -1.02
CA GLU A 154 -20.91 -3.80 -2.25
C GLU A 154 -20.93 -2.82 -3.44
N VAL A 155 -21.51 -1.63 -3.24
CA VAL A 155 -21.54 -0.57 -4.26
C VAL A 155 -20.13 -0.15 -4.66
N ALA A 156 -19.22 0.08 -3.70
CA ALA A 156 -17.84 0.46 -4.00
C ALA A 156 -17.11 -0.61 -4.83
N PHE A 157 -17.36 -1.89 -4.56
CA PHE A 157 -16.74 -3.01 -5.28
C PHE A 157 -17.35 -3.27 -6.66
N ALA A 158 -18.53 -2.73 -6.93
CA ALA A 158 -19.13 -2.73 -8.26
C ALA A 158 -18.56 -1.65 -9.20
N ASN A 159 -17.53 -0.91 -8.76
CA ASN A 159 -16.86 0.08 -9.60
C ASN A 159 -16.17 -0.59 -10.80
N PRO A 160 -16.47 -0.18 -12.05
CA PRO A 160 -15.92 -0.83 -13.24
C PRO A 160 -14.40 -0.65 -13.41
N LEU A 161 -13.76 0.27 -12.69
CA LEU A 161 -12.30 0.44 -12.67
C LEU A 161 -11.58 -0.56 -11.75
N LEU A 162 -12.33 -1.35 -10.98
CA LEU A 162 -11.79 -2.43 -10.16
C LEU A 162 -11.78 -3.75 -10.95
N ASP A 163 -11.32 -3.68 -12.20
CA ASP A 163 -11.31 -4.77 -13.18
C ASP A 163 -10.05 -5.67 -13.08
N PHE A 164 -9.47 -5.77 -11.89
CA PHE A 164 -8.29 -6.57 -11.60
C PHE A 164 -8.57 -7.66 -10.55
N ASP A 165 -7.92 -8.81 -10.72
CA ASP A 165 -8.09 -10.00 -9.89
C ASP A 165 -7.03 -10.13 -8.79
N ARG A 166 -6.04 -9.22 -8.80
CA ARG A 166 -4.85 -9.27 -7.95
C ARG A 166 -4.48 -7.87 -7.47
N LEU A 167 -4.23 -7.75 -6.18
CA LEU A 167 -3.73 -6.54 -5.54
C LEU A 167 -2.40 -6.83 -4.84
N LEU A 168 -1.32 -6.21 -5.30
CA LEU A 168 -0.03 -6.23 -4.61
C LEU A 168 -0.04 -5.23 -3.46
N PHE A 169 0.44 -5.62 -2.29
CA PHE A 169 0.59 -4.71 -1.16
C PHE A 169 1.74 -5.14 -0.24
N VAL A 170 2.30 -4.16 0.46
CA VAL A 170 3.17 -4.40 1.61
C VAL A 170 2.35 -4.24 2.88
N LYS A 171 2.44 -5.22 3.76
CA LYS A 171 2.07 -5.03 5.16
C LYS A 171 3.31 -4.51 5.87
N HIS A 172 3.18 -3.41 6.61
CA HIS A 172 4.22 -2.93 7.50
C HIS A 172 3.61 -2.42 8.79
N HIS A 173 4.41 -2.32 9.83
CA HIS A 173 3.99 -1.72 11.08
C HIS A 173 4.30 -0.22 11.07
N ARG A 174 3.46 0.55 11.78
CA ARG A 174 3.72 1.97 12.00
C ARG A 174 5.10 2.11 12.66
N ALA A 175 5.87 3.12 12.24
CA ALA A 175 7.16 3.42 12.85
C ALA A 175 7.01 3.58 14.37
N LEU A 176 8.08 3.31 15.11
CA LEU A 176 8.11 3.43 16.57
C LEU A 176 7.76 4.85 17.06
N PHE A 177 7.87 5.84 16.17
CA PHE A 177 7.66 7.24 16.44
C PHE A 177 6.62 7.82 15.48
N ASN A 178 5.86 8.79 15.98
CA ASN A 178 4.74 9.38 15.25
C ASN A 178 5.07 10.75 14.63
N HIS A 179 6.29 10.94 14.12
CA HIS A 179 6.64 12.11 13.28
C HIS A 179 6.59 11.73 11.80
N MET A 180 6.31 12.71 10.93
CA MET A 180 6.00 12.46 9.50
C MET A 180 7.15 11.84 8.68
N CYS A 181 8.39 11.89 9.17
CA CYS A 181 9.56 11.35 8.47
C CYS A 181 10.13 10.07 9.08
N ASP A 182 9.66 9.66 10.25
CA ASP A 182 10.32 8.60 11.02
C ASP A 182 10.22 7.23 10.32
N GLN A 183 9.17 7.00 9.55
CA GLN A 183 9.03 5.78 8.74
C GLN A 183 10.17 5.55 7.75
N TYR A 184 10.86 6.62 7.33
CA TYR A 184 11.94 6.53 6.34
C TYR A 184 13.33 6.32 6.96
N TYR A 185 13.44 6.32 8.28
CA TYR A 185 14.66 5.93 8.98
C TYR A 185 14.54 4.46 9.40
N GLY A 186 15.36 3.58 8.84
CA GLY A 186 15.30 2.15 9.17
C GLY A 186 15.54 1.84 10.66
N MET A 187 16.21 2.73 11.40
CA MET A 187 16.37 2.65 12.85
C MET A 187 15.04 2.74 13.62
N ALA A 188 14.04 3.43 13.06
CA ALA A 188 12.72 3.64 13.63
C ALA A 188 11.69 2.57 13.18
N ALA A 189 12.10 1.67 12.27
CA ALA A 189 11.23 0.67 11.71
C ALA A 189 10.80 -0.31 12.81
N THR A 190 9.49 -0.48 12.95
CA THR A 190 8.95 -1.59 13.74
C THR A 190 9.01 -2.86 12.89
N PRO A 191 9.67 -3.92 13.37
CA PRO A 191 9.79 -5.15 12.60
C PRO A 191 8.43 -5.80 12.36
N GLY A 192 8.37 -6.69 11.37
CA GLY A 192 7.14 -7.34 10.93
C GLY A 192 6.65 -6.86 9.57
N GLY A 193 5.58 -7.50 9.10
CA GLY A 193 5.05 -7.24 7.77
C GLY A 193 5.52 -8.25 6.71
N GLY A 194 5.36 -7.89 5.45
CA GLY A 194 5.66 -8.75 4.31
C GLY A 194 5.19 -8.16 2.99
N LEU A 195 5.57 -8.83 1.89
CA LEU A 195 5.14 -8.51 0.54
C LEU A 195 4.11 -9.55 0.08
N TYR A 196 2.90 -9.10 -0.22
CA TYR A 196 1.77 -9.99 -0.44
C TYR A 196 1.01 -9.64 -1.72
N VAL A 197 0.38 -10.67 -2.30
CA VAL A 197 -0.64 -10.52 -3.35
C VAL A 197 -1.97 -10.99 -2.77
N LEU A 198 -2.99 -10.13 -2.83
CA LEU A 198 -4.37 -10.48 -2.56
C LEU A 198 -5.06 -10.88 -3.87
N ARG A 199 -5.45 -12.15 -4.00
CA ARG A 199 -6.30 -12.65 -5.09
C ARG A 199 -7.77 -12.50 -4.75
N ASP A 200 -8.58 -12.29 -5.78
CA ASP A 200 -10.02 -12.08 -5.66
C ASP A 200 -10.37 -10.99 -4.61
N PRO A 201 -9.73 -9.80 -4.68
CA PRO A 201 -9.80 -8.80 -3.60
C PRO A 201 -11.21 -8.27 -3.35
N PHE A 202 -12.09 -8.36 -4.35
CA PHE A 202 -13.46 -7.84 -4.32
C PHE A 202 -14.53 -8.95 -4.33
N GLY A 203 -14.14 -10.20 -4.50
CA GLY A 203 -15.04 -11.33 -4.52
C GLY A 203 -15.31 -11.92 -3.14
N PRO A 204 -16.07 -13.04 -3.09
CA PRO A 204 -16.51 -13.63 -1.83
C PRO A 204 -15.41 -14.41 -1.11
N ARG A 205 -14.26 -14.70 -1.76
CA ARG A 205 -13.19 -15.54 -1.18
C ARG A 205 -11.80 -14.96 -1.46
N PRO A 206 -11.49 -13.77 -0.92
CA PRO A 206 -10.16 -13.18 -1.04
C PRO A 206 -9.08 -14.10 -0.44
N ARG A 207 -7.94 -14.23 -1.11
CA ARG A 207 -6.80 -15.04 -0.64
C ARG A 207 -5.51 -14.23 -0.65
N VAL A 208 -4.81 -14.24 0.47
CA VAL A 208 -3.49 -13.59 0.61
C VAL A 208 -2.40 -14.61 0.32
N GLU A 209 -1.50 -14.27 -0.60
CA GLU A 209 -0.30 -15.05 -0.96
C GLU A 209 0.95 -14.26 -0.56
N ASP A 210 1.88 -14.91 0.13
CA ASP A 210 3.19 -14.33 0.47
C ASP A 210 4.16 -14.56 -0.69
N VAL A 211 4.58 -13.46 -1.34
CA VAL A 211 5.48 -13.47 -2.50
C VAL A 211 6.86 -14.02 -2.12
N LEU A 212 7.27 -13.86 -0.86
CA LEU A 212 8.60 -14.20 -0.38
C LEU A 212 8.65 -15.53 0.40
N ALA A 213 7.54 -16.27 0.51
CA ALA A 213 7.44 -17.51 1.28
C ALA A 213 8.54 -18.53 0.95
N GLY A 214 8.92 -18.63 -0.33
CA GLY A 214 9.98 -19.52 -0.83
C GLY A 214 11.29 -18.82 -1.17
N ALA A 215 11.32 -17.48 -1.16
CA ALA A 215 12.38 -16.70 -1.78
C ALA A 215 13.66 -16.69 -0.93
N VAL A 216 14.81 -16.80 -1.61
CA VAL A 216 16.15 -16.68 -1.03
C VAL A 216 16.92 -15.66 -1.84
N VAL A 217 17.60 -14.73 -1.17
CA VAL A 217 18.37 -13.67 -1.81
C VAL A 217 19.50 -14.30 -2.65
N GLN A 218 19.54 -13.99 -3.93
CA GLN A 218 20.46 -14.56 -4.90
C GLN A 218 21.71 -13.70 -5.11
N ARG A 219 21.61 -12.39 -4.86
CA ARG A 219 22.65 -11.39 -5.07
C ARG A 219 22.63 -10.29 -4.00
N GLY A 220 23.80 -9.72 -3.73
CA GLY A 220 24.04 -8.66 -2.75
C GLY A 220 24.54 -9.19 -1.40
N ARG A 221 24.66 -8.30 -0.41
CA ARG A 221 25.21 -8.60 0.93
C ARG A 221 24.45 -9.73 1.63
N LEU A 222 23.14 -9.80 1.47
CA LEU A 222 22.28 -10.81 2.07
C LEU A 222 22.18 -12.13 1.29
N LYS A 223 23.03 -12.37 0.28
CA LYS A 223 22.99 -13.59 -0.52
C LYS A 223 22.94 -14.87 0.34
N GLY A 224 22.04 -15.78 -0.01
CA GLY A 224 21.80 -17.04 0.69
C GLY A 224 20.83 -16.93 1.88
N GLN A 225 20.38 -15.72 2.23
CA GLN A 225 19.45 -15.49 3.32
C GLN A 225 18.02 -15.36 2.82
N ARG A 226 17.07 -15.65 3.71
CA ARG A 226 15.64 -15.33 3.52
C ARG A 226 15.36 -14.01 4.23
N LEU A 227 14.53 -13.15 3.64
CA LEU A 227 14.04 -11.96 4.32
C LEU A 227 13.00 -12.40 5.35
N ARG A 228 13.36 -12.36 6.64
CA ARG A 228 12.50 -12.84 7.72
C ARG A 228 11.80 -11.68 8.39
N THR A 229 10.52 -11.86 8.71
CA THR A 229 9.74 -10.98 9.57
C THR A 229 8.99 -11.83 10.62
N GLY A 230 9.22 -11.64 11.93
CA GLY A 230 8.45 -12.42 12.93
C GLY A 230 8.62 -12.10 14.43
N LEU A 231 7.51 -11.71 15.12
CA LEU A 231 7.27 -11.58 16.57
C LEU A 231 8.10 -12.61 17.31
N GLN A 232 9.17 -12.26 18.06
CA GLN A 232 9.43 -13.08 19.24
C GLN A 232 8.18 -12.98 20.14
N PRO A 233 7.58 -14.09 20.57
CA PRO A 233 6.42 -14.04 21.44
C PRO A 233 6.76 -13.33 22.77
N GLY A 234 6.04 -12.26 23.10
CA GLY A 234 6.17 -11.55 24.37
C GLY A 234 5.97 -10.03 24.24
N PRO A 235 5.67 -9.31 25.34
CA PRO A 235 5.68 -7.85 25.32
C PRO A 235 7.10 -7.35 25.04
N ILE A 236 7.25 -6.46 24.06
CA ILE A 236 8.52 -5.81 23.71
C ILE A 236 8.47 -4.37 24.22
N ASP A 237 9.42 -3.98 25.06
CA ASP A 237 9.59 -2.59 25.49
C ASP A 237 10.68 -1.92 24.62
N LEU A 238 10.26 -1.20 23.57
CA LEU A 238 11.14 -0.37 22.75
C LEU A 238 10.78 1.11 22.92
N ARG A 239 11.79 1.95 23.15
CA ARG A 239 11.62 3.39 23.39
C ARG A 239 12.66 4.18 22.63
N PHE A 240 12.35 5.42 22.27
CA PHE A 240 13.29 6.32 21.60
C PHE A 240 13.35 7.64 22.33
N ASP A 241 14.55 8.19 22.35
CA ASP A 241 14.85 9.40 23.11
C ASP A 241 14.61 10.70 22.33
N GLY A 242 14.22 10.61 21.06
CA GLY A 242 14.04 11.79 20.20
C GLY A 242 15.35 12.37 19.65
N GLN A 243 16.50 11.83 20.03
CA GLN A 243 17.85 12.28 19.64
C GLN A 243 18.60 11.29 18.76
N GLY A 244 17.96 10.19 18.36
CA GLY A 244 18.58 9.19 17.47
C GLY A 244 18.98 7.90 18.17
N ASN A 245 18.53 7.64 19.41
CA ASN A 245 18.83 6.39 20.11
C ASN A 245 17.57 5.60 20.46
N LEU A 246 17.60 4.31 20.13
CA LEU A 246 16.63 3.32 20.58
C LEU A 246 17.10 2.69 21.91
N LEU A 247 16.18 2.49 22.84
CA LEU A 247 16.37 1.94 24.18
C LEU A 247 15.40 0.77 24.40
N GLY A 248 15.74 -0.12 25.34
CA GLY A 248 14.89 -1.22 25.77
C GLY A 248 15.32 -2.58 25.20
N ASP A 249 14.35 -3.43 24.84
CA ASP A 249 14.53 -4.83 24.42
C ASP A 249 15.07 -5.00 22.98
N ILE A 250 16.06 -4.19 22.60
CA ILE A 250 16.63 -4.09 21.23
C ILE A 250 17.08 -5.45 20.69
N ASP A 251 17.62 -6.32 21.56
CA ASP A 251 18.13 -7.64 21.19
C ASP A 251 17.04 -8.72 21.11
N LYS A 252 15.80 -8.43 21.54
CA LYS A 252 14.67 -9.38 21.53
C LYS A 252 13.72 -9.17 20.34
N VAL A 253 13.97 -8.15 19.51
CA VAL A 253 13.06 -7.75 18.44
C VAL A 253 13.29 -8.60 17.20
N GLN A 254 12.20 -8.90 16.50
CA GLN A 254 12.24 -9.53 15.17
C GLN A 254 13.20 -8.79 14.24
N THR A 255 13.74 -9.55 13.29
CA THR A 255 14.37 -8.97 12.12
C THR A 255 13.31 -8.58 11.09
N GLY A 256 13.60 -7.59 10.27
CA GLY A 256 12.89 -7.33 9.01
C GLY A 256 11.72 -6.37 9.13
N SER A 257 11.70 -5.36 8.27
CA SER A 257 10.52 -4.56 7.96
C SER A 257 10.53 -4.22 6.46
N PHE A 258 9.37 -3.89 5.91
CA PHE A 258 9.17 -3.65 4.47
C PHE A 258 8.54 -2.27 4.23
N LEU A 259 8.90 -1.63 3.12
CA LEU A 259 8.30 -0.38 2.65
C LEU A 259 8.22 -0.32 1.13
N ALA A 260 7.36 0.59 0.66
CA ALA A 260 7.39 1.15 -0.69
C ALA A 260 7.49 0.14 -1.84
N PRO A 261 6.48 -0.72 -2.05
CA PRO A 261 6.44 -1.59 -3.21
C PRO A 261 6.20 -0.78 -4.48
N ASP A 262 6.88 -1.13 -5.57
CA ASP A 262 6.61 -0.63 -6.92
C ASP A 262 6.58 -1.79 -7.91
N LEU A 263 5.54 -1.84 -8.73
CA LEU A 263 5.30 -2.92 -9.69
C LEU A 263 5.80 -2.50 -11.07
N SER A 264 6.57 -3.37 -11.71
CA SER A 264 7.01 -3.18 -13.10
C SER A 264 5.83 -3.02 -14.07
N TYR A 265 6.05 -2.31 -15.19
CA TYR A 265 5.02 -2.02 -16.18
C TYR A 265 4.37 -3.26 -16.81
N ASP A 266 5.10 -4.37 -16.88
CA ASP A 266 4.59 -5.66 -17.38
C ASP A 266 3.98 -6.54 -16.26
N ALA A 267 3.95 -6.02 -15.03
CA ALA A 267 3.46 -6.69 -13.83
C ALA A 267 4.15 -8.04 -13.56
N THR A 268 5.45 -8.18 -13.85
CA THR A 268 6.20 -9.43 -13.58
C THR A 268 7.15 -9.34 -12.39
N ALA A 269 7.69 -8.16 -12.13
CA ALA A 269 8.66 -7.89 -11.08
C ALA A 269 8.24 -6.76 -10.15
N VAL A 270 8.71 -6.81 -8.91
CA VAL A 270 8.43 -5.87 -7.84
C VAL A 270 9.75 -5.33 -7.28
N LEU A 271 9.82 -4.01 -7.10
CA LEU A 271 10.81 -3.36 -6.26
C LEU A 271 10.20 -3.08 -4.90
N PHE A 272 11.00 -3.14 -3.84
CA PHE A 272 10.56 -2.78 -2.50
C PHE A 272 11.78 -2.41 -1.64
N ALA A 273 11.54 -1.69 -0.54
CA ALA A 273 12.56 -1.42 0.46
C ALA A 273 12.44 -2.40 1.62
N TYR A 274 13.58 -2.89 2.12
CA TYR A 274 13.67 -3.76 3.29
C TYR A 274 14.81 -3.34 4.20
N VAL A 275 14.56 -3.42 5.51
CA VAL A 275 15.56 -3.20 6.57
C VAL A 275 15.59 -4.41 7.47
N GLU A 276 16.79 -4.84 7.88
CA GLU A 276 16.98 -6.02 8.73
C GLU A 276 16.51 -5.80 10.16
N CYS A 277 16.44 -4.55 10.62
CA CYS A 277 16.18 -4.17 12.00
C CYS A 277 17.20 -4.77 12.99
N THR A 278 18.43 -5.00 12.54
CA THR A 278 19.55 -5.54 13.33
C THR A 278 20.69 -4.55 13.41
N GLY A 279 21.65 -4.78 14.30
CA GLY A 279 22.81 -3.91 14.47
C GLY A 279 22.52 -2.68 15.33
N ASP A 280 23.51 -1.78 15.41
CA ASP A 280 23.50 -0.60 16.28
C ASP A 280 22.42 0.40 15.82
N PRO A 281 21.38 0.68 16.64
CA PRO A 281 20.32 1.62 16.28
C PRO A 281 20.73 3.09 16.42
N LYS A 282 21.94 3.39 16.90
CA LYS A 282 22.36 4.77 17.19
C LYS A 282 22.66 5.56 15.92
N HIS A 283 22.27 6.83 15.94
CA HIS A 283 22.69 7.79 14.93
C HIS A 283 24.19 8.11 15.06
N ARG A 284 24.96 7.86 14.00
CA ARG A 284 26.35 8.28 13.85
C ARG A 284 26.39 9.72 13.35
N HIS A 285 26.40 10.68 14.28
CA HIS A 285 26.45 12.10 13.94
C HIS A 285 27.81 12.51 13.35
N HIS A 286 27.80 13.08 12.14
CA HIS A 286 28.96 13.70 11.48
C HIS A 286 28.53 14.57 10.29
N THR A 287 29.41 15.37 9.71
CA THR A 287 29.13 16.16 8.49
C THR A 287 29.80 15.60 7.23
N ASP A 288 30.53 14.50 7.36
CA ASP A 288 31.23 13.85 6.24
C ASP A 288 30.22 13.14 5.29
N PRO A 289 30.04 13.61 4.04
CA PRO A 289 29.07 13.03 3.11
C PRO A 289 29.53 11.68 2.54
N THR A 290 30.79 11.28 2.74
CA THR A 290 31.30 9.98 2.26
C THR A 290 30.96 8.82 3.18
N ARG A 291 30.34 9.12 4.33
CA ARG A 291 29.95 8.17 5.36
C ARG A 291 28.44 8.18 5.52
N GLY A 292 27.87 7.02 5.82
CA GLY A 292 26.47 6.92 6.20
C GLY A 292 26.28 7.08 7.70
N HIS A 293 25.04 7.39 8.07
CA HIS A 293 24.67 7.78 9.43
C HIS A 293 24.26 6.60 10.32
N TRP A 294 24.12 5.41 9.75
CA TRP A 294 23.48 4.29 10.42
C TRP A 294 24.32 3.03 10.29
N ASP A 295 23.98 2.02 11.09
CA ASP A 295 24.43 0.66 10.83
C ASP A 295 23.72 0.09 9.59
N GLU A 296 24.39 -0.76 8.82
CA GLU A 296 23.85 -1.27 7.55
C GLU A 296 22.55 -2.06 7.74
N GLY A 297 22.40 -2.76 8.88
CA GLY A 297 21.17 -3.50 9.22
C GLY A 297 20.04 -2.60 9.75
N ARG A 298 20.30 -1.31 9.92
CA ARG A 298 19.35 -0.26 10.29
C ARG A 298 19.03 0.68 9.13
N CYS A 299 19.47 0.33 7.92
CA CYS A 299 19.14 1.06 6.70
C CYS A 299 18.08 0.34 5.87
N TRP A 300 17.18 1.11 5.28
CA TRP A 300 16.39 0.64 4.14
C TRP A 300 17.30 0.39 2.95
N HIS A 301 17.15 -0.77 2.32
CA HIS A 301 17.80 -1.12 1.07
C HIS A 301 16.77 -1.54 0.04
N ILE A 302 17.03 -1.27 -1.23
CA ILE A 302 16.15 -1.65 -2.33
C ILE A 302 16.41 -3.09 -2.71
N PHE A 303 15.33 -3.86 -2.84
CA PHE A 303 15.31 -5.22 -3.34
C PHE A 303 14.45 -5.30 -4.59
N LYS A 304 14.73 -6.32 -5.40
CA LYS A 304 13.95 -6.71 -6.56
C LYS A 304 13.55 -8.17 -6.43
N VAL A 305 12.33 -8.53 -6.81
CA VAL A 305 11.87 -9.93 -6.90
C VAL A 305 10.84 -10.09 -8.02
N ASN A 306 10.72 -11.29 -8.59
CA ASN A 306 9.61 -11.63 -9.47
C ASN A 306 8.35 -11.95 -8.64
N LEU A 307 7.15 -11.78 -9.20
CA LEU A 307 5.89 -12.07 -8.48
C LEU A 307 5.72 -13.54 -8.09
N ASP A 308 6.43 -14.46 -8.73
CA ASP A 308 6.47 -15.88 -8.36
C ASP A 308 7.46 -16.18 -7.21
N GLY A 309 8.12 -15.15 -6.67
CA GLY A 309 9.11 -15.25 -5.60
C GLY A 309 10.53 -15.61 -6.07
N SER A 310 10.74 -15.80 -7.38
CA SER A 310 12.06 -16.05 -7.96
C SER A 310 12.84 -14.75 -8.15
N GLY A 311 14.16 -14.86 -8.38
CA GLY A 311 15.01 -13.72 -8.74
C GLY A 311 15.12 -12.65 -7.65
N LEU A 312 14.99 -13.03 -6.36
CA LEU A 312 15.15 -12.09 -5.26
C LEU A 312 16.60 -11.59 -5.18
N GLU A 313 16.81 -10.29 -5.35
CA GLU A 313 18.11 -9.64 -5.33
C GLU A 313 18.09 -8.40 -4.43
N GLN A 314 19.16 -8.20 -3.67
CA GLN A 314 19.44 -6.92 -3.02
C GLN A 314 20.16 -6.00 -4.03
N VAL A 315 19.58 -4.83 -4.30
CA VAL A 315 20.03 -3.89 -5.33
C VAL A 315 20.92 -2.79 -4.73
N THR A 316 20.63 -2.35 -3.51
CA THR A 316 21.48 -1.37 -2.78
C THR A 316 22.00 -1.93 -1.45
N ASP A 317 23.11 -1.38 -0.97
CA ASP A 317 23.74 -1.74 0.30
C ASP A 317 24.49 -0.56 0.96
N GLY A 318 24.98 -0.77 2.19
CA GLY A 318 25.79 0.22 2.91
C GLY A 318 25.03 0.90 4.04
N THR A 319 25.44 2.13 4.37
CA THR A 319 25.06 2.82 5.61
C THR A 319 24.11 4.00 5.40
N TRP A 320 23.37 3.97 4.29
CA TRP A 320 22.38 4.98 3.90
C TRP A 320 21.02 4.33 3.70
N ASN A 321 19.95 5.04 4.06
CA ASN A 321 18.60 4.61 3.70
C ASN A 321 18.34 4.88 2.22
N ASP A 322 17.95 3.83 1.50
CA ASP A 322 17.47 3.84 0.12
C ASP A 322 16.04 3.26 0.08
N PHE A 323 15.05 4.05 -0.36
CA PHE A 323 13.63 3.68 -0.34
C PHE A 323 12.82 4.38 -1.44
N ASP A 324 11.52 4.12 -1.49
CA ASP A 324 10.60 4.61 -2.54
C ASP A 324 11.13 4.38 -3.97
N PRO A 325 11.50 3.14 -4.33
CA PRO A 325 11.94 2.83 -5.67
C PRO A 325 10.80 2.97 -6.68
N CYS A 326 11.12 3.35 -7.91
CA CYS A 326 10.18 3.39 -9.02
C CYS A 326 10.86 2.99 -10.33
N TRP A 327 10.19 2.12 -11.10
CA TRP A 327 10.62 1.77 -12.46
C TRP A 327 10.50 2.96 -13.41
N LEU A 328 11.58 3.26 -14.13
CA LEU A 328 11.56 4.24 -15.22
C LEU A 328 11.29 3.55 -16.57
N PRO A 329 10.64 4.22 -17.54
CA PRO A 329 10.35 3.66 -18.86
C PRO A 329 11.58 3.18 -19.65
N ASN A 330 12.76 3.72 -19.35
CA ASN A 330 14.03 3.31 -19.96
C ASN A 330 14.65 2.07 -19.27
N GLY A 331 13.94 1.44 -18.34
CA GLY A 331 14.39 0.29 -17.57
C GLY A 331 15.33 0.63 -16.41
N ARG A 332 15.57 1.90 -16.09
CA ARG A 332 16.31 2.30 -14.88
C ARG A 332 15.38 2.32 -13.66
N ILE A 333 15.98 2.49 -12.49
CA ILE A 333 15.26 2.63 -11.21
C ILE A 333 15.58 4.02 -10.67
N VAL A 334 14.55 4.82 -10.38
CA VAL A 334 14.67 6.04 -9.56
C VAL A 334 14.30 5.70 -8.12
N PHE A 335 14.94 6.33 -7.14
CA PHE A 335 14.69 6.09 -5.73
C PHE A 335 15.15 7.27 -4.87
N ILE A 336 14.78 7.25 -3.60
CA ILE A 336 15.17 8.25 -2.61
C ILE A 336 16.32 7.71 -1.76
N SER A 337 17.36 8.54 -1.55
CA SER A 337 18.58 8.15 -0.82
C SER A 337 19.14 9.25 0.08
N GLU A 338 19.76 8.84 1.19
CA GLU A 338 20.55 9.70 2.08
C GLU A 338 22.00 9.93 1.59
N ARG A 339 22.44 9.26 0.52
CA ARG A 339 23.86 9.24 0.08
C ARG A 339 24.47 10.58 -0.23
N ARG A 340 23.66 11.58 -0.58
CA ARG A 340 24.13 12.94 -0.86
C ARG A 340 24.66 13.61 0.41
N GLY A 341 24.18 13.19 1.57
CA GLY A 341 24.46 13.80 2.87
C GLY A 341 23.66 15.08 3.10
N GLY A 342 24.01 15.80 4.18
CA GLY A 342 23.31 17.00 4.63
C GLY A 342 22.22 16.72 5.65
N TYR A 343 21.63 17.79 6.19
CA TYR A 343 20.64 17.73 7.26
C TYR A 343 19.41 18.58 6.96
N LEU A 344 18.23 18.03 7.24
CA LEU A 344 16.99 18.78 7.16
C LEU A 344 16.86 19.78 8.31
N ARG A 345 16.09 20.85 8.11
CA ARG A 345 16.01 22.00 9.04
C ARG A 345 14.99 21.84 10.18
N CYS A 346 14.58 20.62 10.54
CA CYS A 346 13.49 20.39 11.52
C CYS A 346 13.96 20.22 12.97
N GLY A 347 14.98 20.97 13.41
CA GLY A 347 15.39 21.03 14.82
C GLY A 347 16.02 19.75 15.39
N ARG A 348 16.24 18.72 14.56
CA ARG A 348 16.97 17.48 14.87
C ARG A 348 18.03 17.23 13.81
N VAL A 349 19.07 16.49 14.18
CA VAL A 349 20.13 16.06 13.28
C VAL A 349 19.55 14.91 12.45
N CYS A 350 18.85 15.24 11.37
CA CYS A 350 18.13 14.28 10.52
C CYS A 350 18.73 14.32 9.11
N PRO A 351 19.35 13.23 8.62
CA PRO A 351 19.94 13.21 7.28
C PRO A 351 18.92 13.59 6.21
N THR A 352 19.36 14.34 5.20
CA THR A 352 18.52 14.75 4.08
C THR A 352 18.41 13.65 3.04
N TYR A 353 17.22 13.51 2.48
CA TYR A 353 16.94 12.62 1.37
C TYR A 353 16.97 13.35 0.03
N THR A 354 17.50 12.69 -0.99
CA THR A 354 17.58 13.21 -2.36
C THR A 354 17.27 12.11 -3.36
N LEU A 355 16.83 12.49 -4.56
CA LEU A 355 16.56 11.57 -5.65
C LEU A 355 17.85 11.08 -6.30
N TYR A 356 17.89 9.77 -6.52
CA TYR A 356 18.92 9.06 -7.26
C TYR A 356 18.29 8.19 -8.33
N ASP A 357 19.08 7.86 -9.36
CA ASP A 357 18.73 6.78 -10.27
C ASP A 357 19.90 5.82 -10.47
N MET A 358 19.60 4.58 -10.84
CA MET A 358 20.57 3.52 -11.10
C MET A 358 20.08 2.55 -12.16
N ARG A 359 20.97 1.70 -12.68
CA ARG A 359 20.57 0.53 -13.48
C ARG A 359 19.90 -0.53 -12.59
N PRO A 360 19.10 -1.45 -13.15
CA PRO A 360 18.41 -2.50 -12.37
C PRO A 360 19.31 -3.40 -11.54
N ASP A 361 20.59 -3.50 -11.91
CA ASP A 361 21.59 -4.28 -11.20
C ASP A 361 22.27 -3.48 -10.07
N GLY A 362 21.84 -2.25 -9.80
CA GLY A 362 22.43 -1.35 -8.80
C GLY A 362 23.66 -0.58 -9.29
N SER A 363 24.13 -0.83 -10.52
CA SER A 363 25.29 -0.11 -11.07
C SER A 363 24.90 1.27 -11.61
N ASP A 364 25.92 2.11 -11.86
CA ASP A 364 25.75 3.43 -12.51
C ASP A 364 24.72 4.31 -11.77
N MET A 365 24.86 4.36 -10.44
CA MET A 365 24.05 5.16 -9.52
C MET A 365 24.44 6.64 -9.61
N ARG A 366 23.46 7.54 -9.72
CA ARG A 366 23.67 8.98 -9.93
C ARG A 366 22.68 9.78 -9.09
N CYS A 367 23.14 10.88 -8.49
CA CYS A 367 22.26 11.82 -7.79
C CYS A 367 21.57 12.72 -8.84
N LEU A 368 20.24 12.77 -8.80
CA LEU A 368 19.43 13.63 -9.67
C LEU A 368 19.12 14.99 -9.04
N SER A 369 19.10 15.06 -7.70
CA SER A 369 18.64 16.24 -6.97
C SER A 369 19.68 16.74 -5.94
N PRO A 370 20.77 17.41 -6.37
CA PRO A 370 21.91 17.70 -5.50
C PRO A 370 21.74 18.93 -4.58
N HIS A 371 20.55 19.51 -4.47
CA HIS A 371 20.31 20.84 -3.86
C HIS A 371 20.51 20.88 -2.35
#